data_AF-A0A5C6YVE1-F1
#
_entry.id   AF-A0A5C6YVE1-F1
#
_cell.length_a   1.000
_cell.length_b   1.000
_cell.length_c   1.000
_cell.angle_alpha   90.00
_cell.angle_beta   90.00
_cell.angle_gamma   90.00
#
_symmetry.space_group_name_H-M   'P 1'
#
loop_
_entity.id
_entity.type
_entity.pdbx_description
1 polymer ?
#
loop_
_entity_poly.entity_id
_entity_poly.type
_entity_poly.pdbx_seq_one_letter_code
_entity_poly.pdbx_strand_id
1 'polypeptide(L)'
;NQVGFMARTDRKRRIDDLGALAGLRIGVVHGYVNPPRFDAANLSVEGAVDDLANLRKLLAGRVDLVLIDKGVGAHLLETQLREAAGRLSWLDPAVSEIPLYTVFSKVRPEGERFAAALSRGVGELQGTGRLAALLHQGARWQ
;
A
#
# COMPACT_ATOMS: atom_id res chain seq x y z
N ASN A 1 -7.36 2.11 3.42
CA ASN A 1 -6.07 2.01 2.71
C ASN A 1 -6.03 0.69 1.97
N GLN A 2 -5.57 0.62 0.71
CA GLN A 2 -5.62 -0.62 -0.07
C GLN A 2 -4.20 -1.16 -0.29
N VAL A 3 -3.94 -2.40 0.13
CA VAL A 3 -2.70 -3.13 -0.17
C VAL A 3 -3.00 -4.18 -1.22
N GLY A 4 -2.16 -4.27 -2.25
CA GLY A 4 -2.42 -5.12 -3.39
C GLY A 4 -1.23 -5.17 -4.34
N PHE A 5 -1.47 -5.58 -5.58
CA PHE A 5 -0.39 -5.83 -6.53
C PHE A 5 -0.28 -4.73 -7.57
N MET A 6 0.95 -4.28 -7.78
CA MET A 6 1.35 -3.62 -9.01
C MET A 6 1.98 -4.65 -9.95
N ALA A 7 1.66 -4.54 -11.24
CA ALA A 7 2.22 -5.35 -12.31
C ALA A 7 2.66 -4.46 -13.47
N ARG A 8 3.38 -5.02 -14.44
CA ARG A 8 3.57 -4.35 -15.73
C ARG A 8 2.27 -4.38 -16.55
N THR A 9 2.00 -3.32 -17.31
CA THR A 9 0.77 -3.17 -18.09
C THR A 9 0.59 -4.27 -19.15
N ASP A 10 1.69 -4.76 -19.73
CA ASP A 10 1.70 -5.87 -20.70
C ASP A 10 1.44 -7.25 -20.07
N ARG A 11 1.34 -7.33 -18.74
CA ARG A 11 1.07 -8.55 -17.97
C ARG A 11 -0.13 -8.41 -17.03
N LYS A 12 -1.00 -7.42 -17.29
CA LYS A 12 -2.20 -7.17 -16.48
C LYS A 12 -3.08 -8.43 -16.40
N ARG A 13 -3.53 -8.74 -15.19
CA ARG A 13 -4.41 -9.87 -14.89
C ARG A 13 -5.26 -9.55 -13.66
N ARG A 14 -6.45 -10.15 -13.59
CA ARG A 14 -7.27 -10.12 -12.37
C ARG A 14 -6.78 -11.20 -11.41
N ILE A 15 -6.69 -10.88 -10.11
CA ILE A 15 -6.20 -11.81 -9.08
C ILE A 15 -7.33 -12.17 -8.12
N ASP A 16 -8.14 -13.15 -8.51
CA ASP A 16 -9.28 -13.58 -7.71
C ASP A 16 -8.89 -14.53 -6.58
N ASP A 17 -7.82 -15.28 -6.81
CA ASP A 17 -7.22 -16.20 -5.85
C ASP A 17 -5.70 -15.98 -5.81
N LEU A 18 -5.14 -15.98 -4.60
CA LEU A 18 -3.69 -15.89 -4.39
C LEU A 18 -2.98 -17.16 -4.83
N GLY A 19 -3.65 -18.31 -4.83
CA GLY A 19 -3.10 -19.57 -5.37
C GLY A 19 -2.70 -19.47 -6.84
N ALA A 20 -3.40 -18.63 -7.62
CA ALA A 20 -3.08 -18.36 -9.03
C ALA A 20 -1.76 -17.61 -9.24
N LEU A 21 -1.12 -17.15 -8.17
CA LEU A 21 0.19 -16.49 -8.19
C LEU A 21 1.36 -17.46 -8.01
N ALA A 22 1.09 -18.75 -7.80
CA ALA A 22 2.14 -19.76 -7.64
C ALA A 22 3.13 -19.73 -8.83
N GLY A 23 4.42 -19.73 -8.51
CA GLY A 23 5.50 -19.65 -9.50
C GLY A 23 5.86 -18.24 -9.97
N LEU A 24 5.11 -17.22 -9.60
CA LEU A 24 5.52 -15.81 -9.81
C LEU A 24 6.48 -15.35 -8.71
N ARG A 25 7.40 -14.46 -9.08
CA ARG A 25 8.28 -13.77 -8.13
C ARG A 25 7.62 -12.48 -7.68
N ILE A 26 7.35 -12.37 -6.38
CA ILE A 26 6.61 -11.24 -5.83
C ILE A 26 7.54 -10.36 -5.00
N GLY A 27 7.70 -9.10 -5.40
CA GLY A 27 8.44 -8.11 -4.64
C GLY A 27 7.72 -7.72 -3.35
N VAL A 28 8.42 -7.74 -2.22
CA VAL A 28 7.97 -7.24 -0.91
C VAL A 28 9.02 -6.33 -0.30
N VAL A 29 8.67 -5.46 0.65
CA VAL A 29 9.66 -4.63 1.38
C VAL A 29 10.10 -5.36 2.65
N HIS A 30 11.39 -5.34 2.95
CA HIS A 30 11.92 -5.97 4.16
C HIS A 30 11.36 -5.32 5.43
N GLY A 31 10.91 -6.14 6.38
CA GLY A 31 10.42 -5.68 7.68
C GLY A 31 8.99 -5.12 7.67
N TYR A 32 8.31 -5.09 6.52
CA TYR A 32 6.90 -4.73 6.45
C TYR A 32 6.01 -5.89 6.89
N VAL A 33 4.90 -5.55 7.52
CA VAL A 33 3.82 -6.50 7.82
C VAL A 33 2.96 -6.63 6.57
N ASN A 34 2.90 -7.83 6.01
CA ASN A 34 2.01 -8.13 4.90
C ASN A 34 0.61 -8.52 5.40
N PRO A 35 -0.41 -8.48 4.53
CA PRO A 35 -1.73 -9.00 4.88
C PRO A 35 -1.65 -10.48 5.29
N PRO A 36 -2.32 -10.92 6.38
CA PRO A 36 -2.21 -12.30 6.87
C PRO A 36 -2.58 -13.36 5.80
N ARG A 37 -3.55 -13.05 4.94
CA ARG A 37 -3.96 -13.94 3.83
C ARG A 37 -2.87 -14.11 2.76
N PHE A 38 -2.01 -13.12 2.59
CA PHE A 38 -0.87 -13.19 1.68
C PHE A 38 0.23 -14.08 2.27
N ASP A 39 0.56 -13.89 3.54
CA ASP A 39 1.54 -14.74 4.23
C ASP A 39 1.09 -16.21 4.28
N ALA A 40 -0.21 -16.44 4.51
CA ALA A 40 -0.79 -17.78 4.52
C ALA A 40 -0.75 -18.49 3.15
N ALA A 41 -0.67 -17.74 2.05
CA ALA A 41 -0.56 -18.29 0.69
C ALA A 41 0.85 -18.83 0.37
N ASN A 42 1.84 -18.54 1.22
CA ASN A 42 3.21 -19.05 1.13
C ASN A 42 3.83 -18.91 -0.29
N LEU A 43 3.67 -17.73 -0.88
CA LEU A 43 4.13 -17.41 -2.23
C LEU A 43 5.64 -17.12 -2.24
N SER A 44 6.27 -17.25 -3.42
CA SER A 44 7.67 -16.91 -3.60
C SER A 44 7.86 -15.38 -3.57
N VAL A 45 8.62 -14.90 -2.59
CA VAL A 45 8.84 -13.46 -2.39
C VAL A 45 10.30 -13.06 -2.52
N GLU A 46 10.53 -11.87 -3.06
CA GLU A 46 11.84 -11.23 -3.15
C GLU A 46 11.83 -9.87 -2.45
N GLY A 47 12.63 -9.74 -1.40
CA GLY A 47 12.70 -8.51 -0.63
C GLY A 47 13.37 -7.34 -1.36
N ALA A 48 12.99 -6.13 -0.97
CA ALA A 48 13.61 -4.86 -1.35
C ALA A 48 13.76 -3.96 -0.12
N VAL A 49 14.66 -2.99 -0.21
CA VAL A 49 14.89 -2.01 0.87
C VAL A 49 13.73 -1.02 1.01
N ASP A 50 13.02 -0.72 -0.08
CA ASP A 50 11.86 0.18 -0.10
C ASP A 50 10.97 -0.11 -1.33
N ASP A 51 9.81 0.55 -1.37
CA ASP A 51 8.82 0.42 -2.44
C ASP A 51 9.36 0.89 -3.81
N LEU A 52 10.18 1.94 -3.82
CA LEU A 52 10.75 2.48 -5.05
C LEU A 52 11.72 1.50 -5.72
N ALA A 53 12.60 0.88 -4.94
CA ALA A 53 13.49 -0.18 -5.38
C ALA A 53 12.69 -1.39 -5.88
N ASN A 54 11.58 -1.72 -5.21
CA ASN A 54 10.69 -2.80 -5.64
C ASN A 54 10.02 -2.52 -6.99
N LEU A 55 9.47 -1.31 -7.19
CA LEU A 55 8.88 -0.90 -8.46
C LEU A 55 9.93 -0.85 -9.58
N ARG A 56 11.18 -0.48 -9.29
CA ARG A 56 12.29 -0.57 -10.25
C ARG A 56 12.62 -2.01 -10.63
N LYS A 57 12.60 -2.96 -9.69
CA LYS A 57 12.73 -4.40 -9.99
C LYS A 57 11.62 -4.86 -10.93
N LEU A 58 10.38 -4.44 -10.68
CA LEU A 58 9.23 -4.77 -11.52
C LEU A 58 9.38 -4.24 -12.95
N LEU A 59 9.78 -2.97 -13.11
CA LEU A 59 10.06 -2.36 -14.41
C LEU A 59 11.17 -3.06 -15.18
N ALA A 60 12.18 -3.58 -14.47
CA ALA A 60 13.28 -4.36 -15.03
C ALA A 60 12.93 -5.84 -15.28
N GLY A 61 11.72 -6.30 -14.92
CA GLY A 61 11.31 -7.71 -15.04
C GLY A 61 12.02 -8.66 -14.08
N ARG A 62 12.63 -8.14 -13.01
CA ARG A 62 13.28 -8.96 -11.97
C ARG A 62 12.28 -9.56 -11.00
N VAL A 63 11.10 -8.95 -10.87
CA VAL A 63 9.93 -9.54 -10.20
C VAL A 63 8.74 -9.40 -11.13
N ASP A 64 7.75 -10.24 -10.94
CA ASP A 64 6.56 -10.31 -11.81
C ASP A 64 5.42 -9.46 -11.24
N LEU A 65 5.38 -9.32 -9.91
CA LEU A 65 4.43 -8.49 -9.16
C LEU A 65 5.16 -7.78 -8.01
N VAL A 66 4.59 -6.68 -7.52
CA VAL A 66 5.01 -6.04 -6.26
C VAL A 66 3.80 -5.89 -5.36
N LEU A 67 3.88 -6.40 -4.13
CA LEU A 67 2.89 -6.15 -3.09
C LEU A 67 3.17 -4.77 -2.49
N ILE A 68 2.23 -3.85 -2.60
CA ILE A 68 2.41 -2.44 -2.23
C ILE A 68 1.09 -1.81 -1.81
N ASP A 69 1.19 -0.74 -1.02
CA ASP A 69 0.11 0.18 -0.78
C ASP A 69 -0.27 0.98 -2.04
N LYS A 70 -1.55 1.04 -2.38
CA LYS A 70 -2.02 1.70 -3.61
C LYS A 70 -1.66 3.19 -3.65
N GLY A 71 -1.79 3.89 -2.52
CA GLY A 71 -1.48 5.32 -2.44
C GLY A 71 0.02 5.59 -2.57
N VAL A 72 0.85 4.76 -1.94
CA VAL A 72 2.32 4.84 -2.10
C VAL A 72 2.73 4.55 -3.54
N GLY A 73 2.17 3.50 -4.16
CA GLY A 73 2.44 3.15 -5.55
C GLY A 73 2.10 4.29 -6.52
N ALA A 74 0.91 4.88 -6.39
CA ALA A 74 0.49 6.04 -7.18
C ALA A 74 1.45 7.23 -7.00
N HIS A 75 1.71 7.60 -5.75
CA HIS A 75 2.61 8.71 -5.42
C HIS A 75 4.01 8.53 -6.03
N LEU A 76 4.60 7.34 -5.93
CA LEU A 76 5.93 7.07 -6.51
C LEU A 76 5.92 7.13 -8.05
N LEU A 77 4.83 6.69 -8.69
CA LEU A 77 4.66 6.80 -10.13
C LEU A 77 4.58 8.25 -10.59
N GLU A 78 3.90 9.12 -9.85
CA GLU A 78 3.75 10.52 -10.24
C GLU A 78 5.00 11.37 -9.98
N THR A 79 5.76 11.02 -8.93
CA THR A 79 6.88 11.85 -8.46
C THR A 79 8.25 11.35 -8.90
N GLN A 80 8.50 10.04 -8.83
CA GLN A 80 9.84 9.48 -8.99
C GLN A 80 9.97 8.52 -10.19
N LEU A 81 8.86 7.99 -10.70
CA LEU A 81 8.81 7.07 -11.83
C LEU A 81 7.87 7.56 -12.95
N ARG A 82 7.75 8.89 -13.12
CA ARG A 82 6.78 9.53 -14.04
C ARG A 82 6.87 9.00 -15.47
N GLU A 83 8.08 8.90 -16.01
CA GLU A 83 8.34 8.39 -17.37
C GLU A 83 7.91 6.91 -17.54
N ALA A 84 7.82 6.17 -16.45
CA ALA A 84 7.46 4.76 -16.43
C ALA A 84 6.03 4.50 -15.96
N ALA A 85 5.26 5.53 -15.59
CA ALA A 85 3.92 5.39 -15.01
C ALA A 85 2.98 4.58 -15.91
N GLY A 86 2.99 4.82 -17.23
CA GLY A 86 2.19 4.07 -18.20
C GLY A 86 2.60 2.60 -18.41
N ARG A 87 3.70 2.16 -17.80
CA ARG A 87 4.21 0.78 -17.90
C ARG A 87 3.81 -0.09 -16.72
N LEU A 88 3.29 0.49 -15.65
CA LEU A 88 2.83 -0.23 -14.47
C LEU A 88 1.33 -0.01 -14.25
N SER A 89 0.65 -1.01 -13.71
CA SER A 89 -0.76 -0.91 -13.38
C SER A 89 -1.09 -1.65 -12.10
N TRP A 90 -2.07 -1.10 -11.39
CA TRP A 90 -2.72 -1.74 -10.26
C TRP A 90 -3.56 -2.93 -10.74
N LEU A 91 -3.53 -4.03 -9.97
CA LEU A 91 -4.36 -5.20 -10.19
C LEU A 91 -5.49 -5.24 -9.14
N ASP A 92 -6.71 -5.46 -9.62
CA ASP A 92 -7.88 -5.69 -8.78
C ASP A 92 -8.19 -7.20 -8.67
N PRO A 93 -8.85 -7.63 -7.57
CA PRO A 93 -9.11 -6.88 -6.35
C PRO A 93 -7.85 -6.64 -5.50
N ALA A 94 -7.93 -5.67 -4.57
CA ALA A 94 -6.90 -5.47 -3.56
C ALA A 94 -6.71 -6.73 -2.68
N VAL A 95 -5.48 -6.95 -2.22
CA VAL A 95 -5.13 -8.01 -1.26
C VAL A 95 -5.67 -7.70 0.14
N SER A 96 -5.81 -6.44 0.52
CA SER A 96 -6.45 -6.08 1.77
C SER A 96 -6.90 -4.64 1.76
N GLU A 97 -7.95 -4.35 2.51
CA GLU A 97 -8.31 -2.99 2.87
C GLU A 97 -8.08 -2.81 4.37
N ILE A 98 -7.06 -2.02 4.69
CA ILE A 98 -6.63 -1.81 6.07
C ILE A 98 -6.94 -0.36 6.46
N PRO A 99 -7.62 -0.12 7.60
CA PRO A 99 -7.73 1.21 8.17
C PRO A 99 -6.36 1.72 8.66
N LEU A 100 -6.08 3.01 8.44
CA LEU A 100 -4.85 3.64 8.93
C LEU A 100 -5.08 4.13 10.36
N TYR A 101 -4.13 3.84 11.25
CA TYR A 101 -4.17 4.25 12.64
C TYR A 101 -2.93 5.06 13.02
N THR A 102 -3.10 5.99 13.95
CA THR A 102 -1.98 6.63 14.66
C THR A 102 -1.79 5.93 16.00
N VAL A 103 -0.56 5.53 16.30
CA VAL A 103 -0.24 4.78 17.52
C VAL A 103 0.46 5.68 18.53
N PHE A 104 0.02 5.62 19.78
CA PHE A 104 0.64 6.31 20.91
C PHE A 104 1.26 5.30 21.87
N SER A 105 2.42 5.66 22.46
CA SER A 105 3.14 4.77 23.36
C SER A 105 2.39 4.56 24.67
N LYS A 106 2.24 3.29 25.09
CA LYS A 106 1.61 2.92 26.37
C LYS A 106 2.46 3.25 27.59
N VAL A 107 3.79 3.35 27.44
CA VAL A 107 4.70 3.64 28.56
C VAL A 107 4.86 5.14 28.83
N ARG A 108 4.37 5.99 27.92
CA ARG A 108 4.34 7.43 28.12
C ARG A 108 3.05 7.80 28.88
N PRO A 109 3.15 8.48 30.04
CA PRO A 109 1.96 8.88 30.81
C PRO A 109 0.93 9.68 30.00
N GLU A 110 1.38 10.42 28.98
CA GLU A 110 0.53 11.25 28.13
C GLU A 110 -0.12 10.50 26.96
N GLY A 111 0.28 9.25 26.71
CA GLY A 111 -0.11 8.48 25.52
C GLY A 111 -1.62 8.34 25.38
N GLU A 112 -2.30 7.96 26.47
CA GLU A 112 -3.77 7.85 26.49
C GLU A 112 -4.46 9.20 26.27
N ARG A 113 -3.92 10.27 26.87
CA ARG A 113 -4.46 11.63 26.69
C ARG A 113 -4.36 12.08 25.23
N PHE A 114 -3.23 11.82 24.57
CA PHE A 114 -3.05 12.17 23.16
C PHE A 114 -3.93 11.31 22.25
N ALA A 115 -4.06 10.00 22.53
CA ALA A 115 -4.98 9.14 21.80
C ALA A 115 -6.42 9.65 21.91
N ALA A 116 -6.88 9.99 23.12
CA ALA A 116 -8.23 10.53 23.33
C ALA A 116 -8.44 11.87 22.62
N ALA A 117 -7.43 12.77 22.68
CA ALA A 117 -7.49 14.06 21.99
C ALA A 117 -7.57 13.90 20.47
N LEU A 118 -6.74 13.02 19.88
CA LEU A 118 -6.77 12.74 18.45
C LEU A 118 -8.11 12.13 18.04
N SER A 119 -8.58 11.10 18.76
CA SER A 119 -9.85 10.43 18.45
C SER A 119 -11.04 11.40 18.47
N ARG A 120 -11.10 12.30 19.46
CA ARG A 120 -12.13 13.34 19.54
C ARG A 120 -12.05 14.30 18.35
N GLY A 121 -10.86 14.84 18.07
CA GLY A 121 -10.67 15.78 16.96
C GLY A 121 -10.99 15.17 15.60
N VAL A 122 -10.59 13.91 15.37
CA VAL A 122 -10.95 13.17 14.15
C VAL A 122 -12.47 12.97 14.06
N GLY A 123 -13.14 12.64 15.17
CA GLY A 123 -14.60 12.51 15.22
C GLY A 123 -15.34 13.82 14.89
N GLU A 124 -14.87 14.95 15.41
CA GLU A 124 -15.42 16.28 15.09
C GLU A 124 -15.23 16.64 13.61
N LEU A 125 -14.04 16.36 13.05
CA LEU A 125 -13.78 16.56 11.63
C LEU A 125 -14.61 15.65 10.73
N GLN A 126 -14.92 14.42 11.19
CA GLN A 126 -15.80 13.50 10.49
C GLN A 126 -17.25 14.00 10.51
N GLY A 127 -17.77 14.38 11.68
CA GLY A 127 -19.15 14.86 11.83
C GLY A 127 -19.43 16.14 11.04
N THR A 128 -18.41 16.95 10.77
CA THR A 128 -18.52 18.18 9.96
C THR A 128 -18.23 17.96 8.47
N GLY A 129 -17.85 16.75 8.04
CA GLY A 129 -17.40 16.46 6.67
C GLY A 129 -16.03 17.06 6.31
N ARG A 130 -15.40 17.79 7.24
CA ARG A 130 -14.09 18.42 7.02
C ARG A 130 -12.99 17.40 6.79
N LEU A 131 -13.06 16.23 7.44
CA LEU A 131 -12.08 15.16 7.23
C LEU A 131 -12.09 14.69 5.77
N ALA A 132 -13.28 14.49 5.19
CA ALA A 132 -13.40 14.08 3.79
C ALA A 132 -12.79 15.14 2.84
N ALA A 133 -13.02 16.44 3.12
CA ALA A 133 -12.41 17.52 2.35
C ALA A 133 -10.87 17.54 2.45
N LEU A 134 -10.31 17.30 3.64
CA LEU A 134 -8.86 17.22 3.83
C LEU A 134 -8.26 16.01 3.10
N LEU A 135 -8.90 14.85 3.20
CA LEU A 135 -8.46 13.64 2.49
C LEU A 135 -8.54 13.82 0.99
N HIS A 136 -9.59 14.47 0.47
CA HIS A 136 -9.70 14.77 -0.95
C HIS A 136 -8.64 15.78 -1.40
N GLN A 137 -8.33 16.81 -0.61
CA GLN A 137 -7.23 17.74 -0.91
C GLN A 137 -5.86 17.05 -0.90
N GLY A 138 -5.65 16.11 0.02
CA GLY A 138 -4.45 15.27 0.05
C GLY A 138 -4.36 14.33 -1.16
N ALA A 139 -5.49 13.77 -1.58
CA ALA A 139 -5.60 12.92 -2.76
C ALA A 139 -5.50 13.68 -4.10
N ARG A 140 -5.55 15.03 -4.09
CA ARG A 140 -5.27 15.85 -5.29
C ARG A 140 -3.77 15.97 -5.60
N TRP A 141 -2.91 15.41 -4.75
CA TRP A 141 -1.48 15.18 -4.99
C TRP A 141 -1.19 13.70 -5.34
N GLN A 142 -2.24 12.97 -5.73
CA GLN A 142 -2.27 11.65 -6.38
C GLN A 142 -3.03 11.81 -7.72
#